data_AF-A0A377G8P7-F1
#
_entry.id   AF-A0A377G8P7-F1
#
_cell.length_a   1.000
_cell.length_b   1.000
_cell.length_c   1.000
_cell.angle_alpha   90.00
_cell.angle_beta   90.00
_cell.angle_gamma   90.00
#
_symmetry.space_group_name_H-M   'P 1'
#
loop_
_entity.id
_entity.type
_entity.pdbx_description
1 polymer ?
#
loop_
_entity_poly.entity_id
_entity_poly.type
_entity_poly.pdbx_seq_one_letter_code
_entity_poly.pdbx_strand_id
1 'polypeptide(L)'
;MKVYQLRILIDELKNTSLSLKAPLETRALKLKMDDLLDRYEEEEDVTPEMVRSLKGIINQFWKGVLRIIPCEQRELWTITPFVEPWLKFQCALASAGLLEADFHHLGVHQELQNYYTSLSVKGDPLNVNKLIPLIICAARMLGYAENHELENYPFSKLSQKISANRPQEIEKIEDIMFLLRTLFYLMHKHCTVEQIALLPSLIHFRYPTTDEERRSELAIFNWLTQQVSGCAQFFSTYDRFINMRSIREIDALHHITDLLPTGRRNYLKATDTNRWIYSFIAKFRCEPLFEKDNEEAIEETIRLLKVDFSSNRDNSLSQILDFANSVKNQERLLPGWEAKIVHAALYAFCMEKYTDQFAADKHPKDTFSARCGWELLKCNAAEKRKLAAASGKPVKLGFFESLAANQGRLKKLIDFLEANSDMGDTGRCIPTN
;
A
#
# COMPACT_ATOMS: atom_id res chain seq x y z
N MET A 1 1.43 -43.78 10.94
CA MET A 1 2.80 -43.77 10.38
C MET A 1 3.75 -44.20 11.47
N LYS A 2 4.71 -45.06 11.16
CA LYS A 2 5.74 -45.54 12.11
C LYS A 2 6.93 -44.60 12.17
N VAL A 3 7.68 -44.62 13.26
CA VAL A 3 8.87 -43.76 13.45
C VAL A 3 9.94 -44.02 12.38
N TYR A 4 10.17 -45.27 11.98
CA TYR A 4 11.12 -45.57 10.90
C TYR A 4 10.72 -44.91 9.56
N GLN A 5 9.42 -44.84 9.25
CA GLN A 5 8.91 -44.19 8.03
C GLN A 5 9.16 -42.68 8.08
N LEU A 6 8.99 -42.07 9.25
CA LEU A 6 9.31 -40.66 9.49
C LEU A 6 10.82 -40.40 9.33
N ARG A 7 11.66 -41.31 9.80
CA ARG A 7 13.12 -41.23 9.67
C ARG A 7 13.55 -41.23 8.20
N ILE A 8 12.97 -42.11 7.37
CA ILE A 8 13.21 -42.13 5.92
C ILE A 8 12.90 -40.77 5.29
N LEU A 9 11.75 -40.17 5.59
CA LEU A 9 11.37 -38.85 5.06
C LEU A 9 12.33 -37.73 5.49
N ILE A 10 12.82 -37.78 6.73
CA ILE A 10 13.81 -36.82 7.25
C ILE A 10 15.18 -37.02 6.57
N ASP A 11 15.59 -38.26 6.32
CA ASP A 11 16.84 -38.55 5.62
C ASP A 11 16.79 -38.14 4.14
N GLU A 12 15.67 -38.34 3.45
CA GLU A 12 15.42 -37.81 2.11
C GLU A 12 15.55 -36.27 2.07
N LEU A 13 14.96 -35.59 3.06
CA LEU A 13 15.06 -34.14 3.23
C LEU A 13 16.52 -33.69 3.44
N LYS A 14 17.33 -34.45 4.18
CA LYS A 14 18.78 -34.15 4.37
C LYS A 14 19.57 -34.33 3.09
N ASN A 15 19.45 -35.49 2.46
CA ASN A 15 20.23 -35.88 1.29
C ASN A 15 20.02 -34.92 0.12
N THR A 16 18.77 -34.45 -0.05
CA THR A 16 18.45 -33.49 -1.11
C THR A 16 19.14 -32.13 -0.91
N SER A 17 19.39 -31.69 0.33
CA SER A 17 19.99 -30.37 0.59
C SER A 17 21.48 -30.35 0.95
N LEU A 18 22.13 -31.50 1.16
CA LEU A 18 23.59 -31.59 1.31
C LEU A 18 24.33 -31.17 0.02
N SER A 19 23.65 -31.29 -1.12
CA SER A 19 24.12 -30.88 -2.46
C SER A 19 24.03 -29.37 -2.71
N LEU A 20 23.29 -28.63 -1.88
CA LEU A 20 22.88 -27.25 -2.17
C LEU A 20 23.43 -26.30 -1.10
N LYS A 21 23.79 -25.08 -1.49
CA LYS A 21 24.25 -23.99 -0.59
C LYS A 21 23.11 -23.50 0.34
N ALA A 22 22.49 -24.39 1.09
CA ALA A 22 21.43 -24.07 2.02
C ALA A 22 21.99 -23.20 3.16
N PRO A 23 21.20 -22.24 3.67
CA PRO A 23 21.56 -21.45 4.84
C PRO A 23 21.95 -22.33 6.03
N LEU A 24 22.91 -21.86 6.84
CA LEU A 24 23.38 -22.57 8.05
C LEU A 24 22.22 -22.91 9.01
N GLU A 25 21.24 -22.01 9.10
CA GLU A 25 20.03 -22.17 9.92
C GLU A 25 19.23 -23.41 9.51
N THR A 26 19.09 -23.69 8.21
CA THR A 26 18.39 -24.86 7.68
C THR A 26 19.11 -26.17 8.02
N ARG A 27 20.44 -26.15 8.17
CA ARG A 27 21.22 -27.33 8.61
C ARG A 27 20.98 -27.62 10.09
N ALA A 28 20.95 -26.59 10.93
CA ALA A 28 20.68 -26.76 12.37
C ALA A 28 19.29 -27.34 12.65
N LEU A 29 18.27 -26.97 11.85
CA LEU A 29 16.92 -27.52 11.98
C LEU A 29 16.84 -29.02 11.69
N LYS A 30 17.71 -29.54 10.81
CA LYS A 30 17.78 -30.96 10.49
C LYS A 30 18.37 -31.78 11.62
N LEU A 31 19.41 -31.27 12.27
CA LEU A 31 19.98 -31.91 13.46
C LEU A 31 18.94 -32.01 14.58
N LYS A 32 18.12 -30.96 14.77
CA LYS A 32 17.00 -31.01 15.73
C LYS A 32 15.95 -32.08 15.40
N MET A 33 15.78 -32.45 14.12
CA MET A 33 14.88 -33.54 13.73
C MET A 33 15.46 -34.91 14.09
N ASP A 34 16.78 -35.06 14.04
CA ASP A 34 17.46 -36.30 14.42
C ASP A 34 17.40 -36.51 15.93
N ASP A 35 17.75 -35.47 16.69
CA ASP A 35 17.63 -35.47 18.15
C ASP A 35 16.17 -35.72 18.62
N LEU A 36 15.19 -35.40 17.77
CA LEU A 36 13.79 -35.72 18.04
C LEU A 36 13.50 -37.21 17.85
N LEU A 37 13.97 -37.82 16.76
CA LEU A 37 13.68 -39.22 16.45
C LEU A 37 14.48 -40.20 17.30
N ASP A 38 15.68 -39.84 17.75
CA ASP A 38 16.55 -40.72 18.57
C ASP A 38 15.98 -41.01 19.97
N ARG A 39 14.90 -40.32 20.35
CA ARG A 39 14.17 -40.53 21.60
C ARG A 39 13.08 -41.60 21.54
N TYR A 40 12.84 -42.18 20.37
CA TYR A 40 11.72 -43.10 20.10
C TYR A 40 12.20 -44.36 19.38
N GLU A 41 11.54 -45.49 19.64
CA GLU A 41 11.86 -46.74 18.95
C GLU A 41 11.28 -46.76 17.53
N GLU A 42 11.94 -47.45 16.60
CA GLU A 42 11.61 -47.43 15.16
C GLU A 42 10.19 -47.94 14.83
N GLU A 43 9.71 -48.93 15.59
CA GLU A 43 8.42 -49.59 15.41
C GLU A 43 7.26 -48.89 16.15
N GLU A 44 7.56 -47.84 16.91
CA GLU A 44 6.54 -47.03 17.57
C GLU A 44 5.69 -46.26 16.55
N ASP A 45 4.44 -45.98 16.92
CA ASP A 45 3.62 -45.05 16.16
C ASP A 45 4.07 -43.61 16.42
N VAL A 46 4.05 -42.77 15.39
CA VAL A 46 4.35 -41.35 15.54
C VAL A 46 3.32 -40.71 16.49
N THR A 47 3.80 -40.24 17.63
CA THR A 47 2.94 -39.69 18.70
C THR A 47 2.57 -38.23 18.46
N PRO A 48 1.48 -37.73 19.08
CA PRO A 48 1.12 -36.31 19.01
C PRO A 48 2.21 -35.36 19.52
N GLU A 49 3.04 -35.79 20.48
CA GLU A 49 4.18 -35.02 21.00
C GLU A 49 5.27 -34.83 19.94
N MET A 50 5.59 -35.90 19.21
CA MET A 50 6.53 -35.84 18.09
C MET A 50 6.02 -34.89 17.00
N VAL A 51 4.74 -35.00 16.65
CA VAL A 51 4.11 -34.10 15.67
C VAL A 51 4.20 -32.64 16.14
N ARG A 52 3.94 -32.35 17.43
CA ARG A 52 4.08 -30.99 17.97
C ARG A 52 5.50 -30.46 17.84
N SER A 53 6.50 -31.28 18.13
CA SER A 53 7.92 -30.92 18.00
C SER A 53 8.30 -30.67 16.53
N LEU A 54 7.87 -31.54 15.61
CA LEU A 54 8.05 -31.37 14.16
C LEU A 54 7.42 -30.07 13.65
N LYS A 55 6.18 -29.77 14.07
CA LYS A 55 5.50 -28.51 13.75
C LYS A 55 6.34 -27.29 14.18
N GLY A 56 6.96 -27.35 15.35
CA GLY A 56 7.88 -26.32 15.84
C GLY A 56 9.11 -26.11 14.95
N ILE A 57 9.71 -27.20 14.44
CA ILE A 57 10.86 -27.15 13.53
C ILE A 57 10.45 -26.58 12.17
N ILE A 58 9.32 -27.03 11.62
CA ILE A 58 8.78 -26.54 10.34
C ILE A 58 8.48 -25.04 10.42
N ASN A 59 7.91 -24.56 11.54
CA ASN A 59 7.66 -23.14 11.73
C ASN A 59 8.97 -22.32 11.80
N GLN A 60 10.02 -22.85 12.44
CA GLN A 60 11.34 -22.21 12.44
C GLN A 60 11.93 -22.13 11.03
N PHE A 61 11.75 -23.18 10.23
CA PHE A 61 12.19 -23.20 8.84
C PHE A 61 11.53 -22.06 8.04
N TRP A 62 10.20 -21.94 8.09
CA TRP A 62 9.47 -20.91 7.34
C TRP A 62 9.83 -19.48 7.77
N LYS A 63 10.10 -19.25 9.07
CA LYS A 63 10.63 -17.97 9.55
C LYS A 63 11.99 -17.65 8.94
N GLY A 64 12.85 -18.65 8.73
CA GLY A 64 14.13 -18.50 8.03
C GLY A 64 13.93 -18.19 6.55
N VAL A 65 13.05 -18.93 5.85
CA VAL A 65 12.75 -18.70 4.42
C VAL A 65 12.33 -17.27 4.17
N LEU A 66 11.42 -16.72 4.98
CA LEU A 66 10.92 -15.34 4.84
C LEU A 66 12.00 -14.26 5.01
N ARG A 67 13.14 -14.58 5.65
CA ARG A 67 14.27 -13.65 5.78
C ARG A 67 15.19 -13.65 4.55
N ILE A 68 15.19 -14.75 3.80
CA ILE A 68 16.11 -14.98 2.68
C ILE A 68 15.42 -14.71 1.35
N ILE A 69 14.17 -15.15 1.22
CA ILE A 69 13.37 -15.00 0.02
C ILE A 69 12.15 -14.17 0.38
N PRO A 70 12.09 -12.91 -0.07
CA PRO A 70 10.91 -12.08 0.13
C PRO A 70 9.66 -12.78 -0.41
N CYS A 71 8.53 -12.62 0.28
CA CYS A 71 7.30 -13.33 -0.05
C CYS A 71 6.69 -12.89 -1.39
N GLU A 72 7.07 -11.72 -1.89
CA GLU A 72 6.76 -11.19 -3.22
C GLU A 72 7.34 -12.08 -4.31
N GLN A 73 8.39 -12.85 -3.98
CA GLN A 73 9.03 -13.83 -4.85
C GLN A 73 8.62 -15.26 -4.49
N ARG A 74 7.42 -15.48 -3.94
CA ARG A 74 6.94 -16.82 -3.55
C ARG A 74 6.95 -17.85 -4.68
N GLU A 75 6.84 -17.41 -5.94
CA GLU A 75 6.92 -18.29 -7.10
C GLU A 75 8.29 -18.97 -7.18
N LEU A 76 9.32 -18.34 -6.62
CA LEU A 76 10.64 -18.93 -6.50
C LEU A 76 10.67 -20.04 -5.45
N TRP A 77 9.74 -20.13 -4.50
CA TRP A 77 9.81 -21.10 -3.40
C TRP A 77 9.67 -22.54 -3.88
N THR A 78 8.87 -22.78 -4.93
CA THR A 78 8.67 -24.11 -5.51
C THR A 78 9.85 -24.58 -6.35
N ILE A 79 10.67 -23.64 -6.84
CA ILE A 79 11.89 -23.92 -7.61
C ILE A 79 13.17 -23.71 -6.81
N THR A 80 13.07 -23.16 -5.59
CA THR A 80 14.23 -22.89 -4.76
C THR A 80 14.74 -24.20 -4.18
N PRO A 81 15.99 -24.59 -4.45
CA PRO A 81 16.48 -25.93 -4.15
C PRO A 81 16.47 -26.31 -2.66
N PHE A 82 16.49 -25.34 -1.74
CA PHE A 82 16.41 -25.59 -0.30
C PHE A 82 14.99 -25.47 0.28
N VAL A 83 13.99 -25.02 -0.50
CA VAL A 83 12.60 -24.87 -0.06
C VAL A 83 11.72 -25.99 -0.59
N GLU A 84 11.87 -26.36 -1.87
CA GLU A 84 11.13 -27.46 -2.49
C GLU A 84 11.19 -28.78 -1.68
N PRO A 85 12.34 -29.23 -1.14
CA PRO A 85 12.39 -30.47 -0.35
C PRO A 85 11.55 -30.40 0.93
N TRP A 86 11.48 -29.23 1.56
CA TRP A 86 10.66 -29.02 2.76
C TRP A 86 9.16 -28.99 2.44
N LEU A 87 8.78 -28.51 1.26
CA LEU A 87 7.40 -28.61 0.77
C LEU A 87 7.01 -30.07 0.51
N LYS A 88 7.86 -30.84 -0.17
CA LYS A 88 7.64 -32.29 -0.39
C LYS A 88 7.52 -33.06 0.92
N PHE A 89 8.39 -32.77 1.88
CA PHE A 89 8.33 -33.36 3.22
C PHE A 89 6.98 -33.08 3.91
N GLN A 90 6.52 -31.82 3.90
CA GLN A 90 5.23 -31.45 4.47
C GLN A 90 4.05 -32.13 3.76
N CYS A 91 4.07 -32.23 2.43
CA CYS A 91 3.07 -32.96 1.67
C CYS A 91 3.01 -34.43 2.08
N ALA A 92 4.16 -35.09 2.24
CA ALA A 92 4.21 -36.49 2.69
C ALA A 92 3.62 -36.66 4.10
N LEU A 93 3.94 -35.75 5.03
CA LEU A 93 3.35 -35.75 6.37
C LEU A 93 1.84 -35.50 6.35
N ALA A 94 1.35 -34.64 5.45
CA ALA A 94 -0.07 -34.38 5.27
C ALA A 94 -0.80 -35.60 4.69
N SER A 95 -0.24 -36.26 3.68
CA SER A 95 -0.77 -37.52 3.13
C SER A 95 -0.82 -38.64 4.18
N ALA A 96 0.09 -38.64 5.15
CA ALA A 96 0.09 -39.56 6.28
C ALA A 96 -0.89 -39.16 7.41
N GLY A 97 -1.62 -38.05 7.28
CA GLY A 97 -2.57 -37.55 8.29
C GLY A 97 -1.91 -36.92 9.52
N LEU A 98 -0.61 -36.61 9.45
CA LEU A 98 0.15 -36.03 10.58
C LEU A 98 0.17 -34.50 10.57
N LEU A 99 -0.04 -33.89 9.40
CA LEU A 99 -0.16 -32.45 9.20
C LEU A 99 -1.38 -32.11 8.35
N GLU A 100 -1.79 -30.85 8.41
CA GLU A 100 -2.72 -30.28 7.44
C GLU A 100 -1.97 -30.00 6.12
N ALA A 101 -2.64 -30.13 4.97
CA ALA A 101 -2.03 -29.94 3.65
C ALA A 101 -1.32 -28.58 3.49
N ASP A 102 -1.93 -27.52 4.02
CA ASP A 102 -1.43 -26.14 3.97
C ASP A 102 -0.83 -25.71 5.32
N PHE A 103 -0.25 -26.62 6.11
CA PHE A 103 0.20 -26.34 7.50
C PHE A 103 1.03 -25.05 7.65
N HIS A 104 1.90 -24.77 6.69
CA HIS A 104 2.77 -23.59 6.72
C HIS A 104 2.04 -22.26 6.53
N HIS A 105 0.84 -22.26 5.93
CA HIS A 105 0.09 -21.04 5.61
C HIS A 105 -0.16 -20.20 6.85
N LEU A 106 -0.58 -20.81 7.96
CA LEU A 106 -0.87 -20.09 9.20
C LEU A 106 0.36 -19.34 9.74
N GLY A 107 1.50 -20.03 9.81
CA GLY A 107 2.75 -19.45 10.32
C GLY A 107 3.31 -18.36 9.41
N VAL A 108 3.30 -18.60 8.09
CA VAL A 108 3.73 -17.62 7.09
C VAL A 108 2.83 -16.39 7.13
N HIS A 109 1.51 -16.57 7.14
CA HIS A 109 0.55 -15.48 7.21
C HIS A 109 0.78 -14.60 8.44
N GLN A 110 1.00 -15.20 9.62
CA GLN A 110 1.25 -14.44 10.85
C GLN A 110 2.52 -13.56 10.75
N GLU A 111 3.61 -14.09 10.18
CA GLU A 111 4.83 -13.30 9.97
C GLU A 111 4.62 -12.18 8.96
N LEU A 112 3.84 -12.43 7.90
CA LEU A 112 3.46 -11.38 6.94
C LEU A 112 2.62 -10.28 7.58
N GLN A 113 1.70 -10.63 8.49
CA GLN A 113 0.91 -9.64 9.23
C GLN A 113 1.79 -8.77 10.13
N ASN A 114 2.77 -9.38 10.79
CA ASN A 114 3.75 -8.64 11.60
C ASN A 114 4.59 -7.70 10.72
N TYR A 115 5.05 -8.19 9.57
CA TYR A 115 5.84 -7.38 8.63
C TYR A 115 5.01 -6.22 8.07
N TYR A 116 3.78 -6.47 7.63
CA TYR A 116 2.83 -5.44 7.19
C TYR A 116 2.65 -4.34 8.24
N THR A 117 2.50 -4.73 9.52
CA THR A 117 2.33 -3.80 10.64
C THR A 117 3.60 -2.98 10.89
N SER A 118 4.78 -3.59 10.71
CA SER A 118 6.06 -2.89 10.88
C SER A 118 6.33 -1.81 9.82
N LEU A 119 5.66 -1.90 8.66
CA LEU A 119 5.74 -0.94 7.57
C LEU A 119 4.76 0.23 7.72
N SER A 120 3.80 0.16 8.65
CA SER A 120 2.81 1.22 8.85
C SER A 120 3.47 2.54 9.26
N VAL A 121 2.99 3.64 8.68
CA VAL A 121 3.38 4.99 9.13
C VAL A 121 2.93 5.19 10.57
N LYS A 122 3.79 5.80 11.39
CA LYS A 122 3.51 6.04 12.81
C LYS A 122 2.19 6.79 12.99
N GLY A 123 1.26 6.16 13.72
CA GLY A 123 -0.06 6.73 14.00
C GLY A 123 -1.14 6.39 12.96
N ASP A 124 -0.83 5.61 11.92
CA ASP A 124 -1.87 5.06 11.03
C ASP A 124 -2.56 3.87 11.71
N PRO A 125 -3.88 3.94 11.96
CA PRO A 125 -4.65 2.88 12.58
C PRO A 125 -5.10 1.76 11.61
N LEU A 126 -4.82 1.87 10.30
CA LEU A 126 -5.14 0.80 9.36
C LEU A 126 -4.15 -0.36 9.52
N ASN A 127 -4.70 -1.57 9.67
CA ASN A 127 -3.93 -2.80 9.71
C ASN A 127 -4.57 -3.86 8.81
N VAL A 128 -3.82 -4.91 8.54
CA VAL A 128 -4.25 -6.03 7.68
C VAL A 128 -5.52 -6.72 8.17
N ASN A 129 -5.75 -6.79 9.49
CA ASN A 129 -6.96 -7.38 10.08
C ASN A 129 -8.21 -6.53 9.84
N LYS A 130 -8.06 -5.24 9.50
CA LYS A 130 -9.17 -4.38 9.06
C LYS A 130 -9.37 -4.43 7.54
N LEU A 131 -8.29 -4.59 6.77
CA LEU A 131 -8.33 -4.52 5.31
C LEU A 131 -8.75 -5.84 4.64
N ILE A 132 -8.18 -6.98 5.04
CA ILE A 132 -8.47 -8.28 4.43
C ILE A 132 -9.95 -8.69 4.57
N PRO A 133 -10.63 -8.50 5.72
CA PRO A 133 -12.05 -8.81 5.82
C PRO A 133 -12.93 -8.05 4.83
N LEU A 134 -12.55 -6.82 4.45
CA LEU A 134 -13.28 -6.05 3.44
C LEU A 134 -13.16 -6.68 2.05
N ILE A 135 -11.96 -7.18 1.68
CA ILE A 135 -11.73 -7.89 0.41
C ILE A 135 -12.55 -9.18 0.36
N ILE A 136 -12.49 -9.97 1.43
CA ILE A 136 -13.26 -11.22 1.56
C ILE A 136 -14.77 -10.93 1.44
N CYS A 137 -15.25 -9.91 2.15
CA CYS A 137 -16.65 -9.51 2.12
C CYS A 137 -17.09 -9.10 0.71
N ALA A 138 -16.30 -8.26 0.03
CA ALA A 138 -16.57 -7.83 -1.33
C ALA A 138 -16.62 -9.03 -2.31
N ALA A 139 -15.66 -9.94 -2.24
CA ALA A 139 -15.61 -11.15 -3.07
C ALA A 139 -16.84 -12.04 -2.85
N ARG A 140 -17.19 -12.29 -1.58
CA ARG A 140 -18.35 -13.11 -1.22
C ARG A 140 -19.67 -12.48 -1.64
N MET A 141 -19.83 -11.16 -1.48
CA MET A 141 -21.06 -10.46 -1.87
C MET A 141 -21.23 -10.42 -3.39
N LEU A 142 -20.15 -10.14 -4.13
CA LEU A 142 -20.18 -10.13 -5.59
C LEU A 142 -20.37 -11.54 -6.18
N GLY A 143 -19.95 -12.56 -5.43
CA GLY A 143 -19.85 -13.94 -5.87
C GLY A 143 -18.45 -14.21 -6.43
N TYR A 144 -17.89 -15.35 -6.07
CA TYR A 144 -16.55 -15.75 -6.52
C TYR A 144 -16.49 -15.92 -8.05
N ALA A 145 -15.28 -15.77 -8.57
CA ALA A 145 -14.99 -15.77 -10.00
C ALA A 145 -14.54 -17.16 -10.47
N GLU A 146 -15.13 -17.61 -11.57
CA GLU A 146 -14.60 -18.76 -12.29
C GLU A 146 -13.32 -18.38 -13.05
N ASN A 147 -12.52 -19.37 -13.45
CA ASN A 147 -11.23 -19.14 -14.11
C ASN A 147 -11.34 -18.26 -15.37
N HIS A 148 -12.41 -18.41 -16.13
CA HIS A 148 -12.65 -17.63 -17.35
C HIS A 148 -13.15 -16.21 -17.07
N GLU A 149 -13.60 -15.90 -15.85
CA GLU A 149 -14.06 -14.57 -15.44
C GLU A 149 -12.93 -13.68 -14.88
N LEU A 150 -11.82 -14.29 -14.43
CA LEU A 150 -10.77 -13.61 -13.64
C LEU A 150 -10.16 -12.38 -14.31
N GLU A 151 -9.98 -12.40 -15.63
CA GLU A 151 -9.31 -11.33 -16.37
C GLU A 151 -10.04 -9.98 -16.24
N ASN A 152 -11.37 -10.01 -16.17
CA ASN A 152 -12.21 -8.81 -16.12
C ASN A 152 -12.98 -8.66 -14.79
N TYR A 153 -12.74 -9.55 -13.83
CA TYR A 153 -13.34 -9.49 -12.50
C TYR A 153 -12.62 -8.43 -11.64
N PRO A 154 -13.33 -7.65 -10.80
CA PRO A 154 -14.78 -7.65 -10.55
C PRO A 154 -15.60 -6.79 -11.53
N PHE A 155 -14.94 -6.02 -12.40
CA PHE A 155 -15.56 -5.00 -13.24
C PHE A 155 -16.69 -5.53 -14.12
N SER A 156 -16.46 -6.61 -14.88
CA SER A 156 -17.45 -7.15 -15.82
C SER A 156 -18.72 -7.63 -15.11
N LYS A 157 -18.54 -8.38 -14.02
CA LYS A 157 -19.62 -8.95 -13.21
C LYS A 157 -20.47 -7.87 -12.57
N LEU A 158 -19.83 -6.83 -12.03
CA LEU A 158 -20.51 -5.69 -11.43
C LEU A 158 -21.24 -4.83 -12.48
N SER A 159 -20.60 -4.58 -13.63
CA SER A 159 -21.22 -3.85 -14.74
C SER A 159 -22.45 -4.58 -15.31
N GLN A 160 -22.39 -5.91 -15.39
CA GLN A 160 -23.52 -6.74 -15.80
C GLN A 160 -24.68 -6.65 -14.79
N LYS A 161 -24.38 -6.72 -13.50
CA LYS A 161 -25.38 -6.57 -12.42
C LYS A 161 -26.05 -5.20 -12.44
N ILE A 162 -25.28 -4.13 -12.61
CA ILE A 162 -25.80 -2.76 -12.74
C ILE A 162 -26.70 -2.63 -13.98
N SER A 163 -26.23 -3.16 -15.13
CA SER A 163 -26.97 -3.08 -16.40
C SER A 163 -28.26 -3.90 -16.40
N ALA A 164 -28.28 -5.03 -15.69
CA ALA A 164 -29.49 -5.83 -15.52
C ALA A 164 -30.58 -5.09 -14.73
N ASN A 165 -30.20 -4.07 -13.93
CA ASN A 165 -31.08 -3.15 -13.22
C ASN A 165 -32.25 -3.84 -12.49
N ARG A 166 -31.95 -4.94 -11.81
CA ARG A 166 -32.94 -5.73 -11.06
C ARG A 166 -33.25 -5.03 -9.74
N PRO A 167 -34.49 -4.56 -9.48
CA PRO A 167 -34.81 -3.78 -8.29
C PRO A 167 -34.42 -4.47 -6.97
N GLN A 168 -34.58 -5.78 -6.90
CA GLN A 168 -34.25 -6.61 -5.74
C GLN A 168 -32.74 -6.76 -5.47
N GLU A 169 -31.88 -6.42 -6.44
CA GLU A 169 -30.42 -6.49 -6.29
C GLU A 169 -29.79 -5.10 -6.02
N ILE A 170 -30.57 -4.01 -6.08
CA ILE A 170 -30.03 -2.63 -5.98
C ILE A 170 -29.29 -2.42 -4.66
N GLU A 171 -29.90 -2.74 -3.51
CA GLU A 171 -29.28 -2.56 -2.19
C GLU A 171 -27.97 -3.35 -2.08
N LYS A 172 -27.97 -4.60 -2.56
CA LYS A 172 -26.76 -5.43 -2.61
C LYS A 172 -25.67 -4.82 -3.52
N ILE A 173 -26.05 -4.21 -4.64
CA ILE A 173 -25.11 -3.51 -5.53
C ILE A 173 -24.55 -2.26 -4.84
N GLU A 174 -25.38 -1.50 -4.13
CA GLU A 174 -24.93 -0.33 -3.33
C GLU A 174 -23.88 -0.74 -2.31
N ASP A 175 -24.12 -1.83 -1.59
CA ASP A 175 -23.18 -2.38 -0.59
C ASP A 175 -21.85 -2.81 -1.22
N ILE A 176 -21.89 -3.54 -2.33
CA ILE A 176 -20.68 -3.97 -3.06
C ILE A 176 -19.91 -2.75 -3.57
N MET A 177 -20.61 -1.76 -4.14
CA MET A 177 -20.01 -0.51 -4.63
C MET A 177 -19.35 0.26 -3.49
N PHE A 178 -20.01 0.34 -2.33
CA PHE A 178 -19.48 1.01 -1.16
C PHE A 178 -18.22 0.30 -0.62
N LEU A 179 -18.25 -1.04 -0.52
CA LEU A 179 -17.11 -1.86 -0.11
C LEU A 179 -15.90 -1.68 -1.02
N LEU A 180 -16.08 -1.82 -2.33
CA LEU A 180 -14.99 -1.72 -3.31
C LEU A 180 -14.39 -0.31 -3.34
N ARG A 181 -15.23 0.73 -3.26
CA ARG A 181 -14.76 2.12 -3.19
C ARG A 181 -14.06 2.42 -1.87
N THR A 182 -14.49 1.79 -0.77
CA THR A 182 -13.84 1.90 0.54
C THR A 182 -12.46 1.24 0.52
N LEU A 183 -12.37 0.03 -0.04
CA LEU A 183 -11.09 -0.65 -0.26
C LEU A 183 -10.13 0.20 -1.08
N PHE A 184 -10.61 0.74 -2.21
CA PHE A 184 -9.84 1.67 -3.04
C PHE A 184 -9.32 2.86 -2.24
N TYR A 185 -10.21 3.52 -1.49
CA TYR A 185 -9.85 4.65 -0.64
C TYR A 185 -8.77 4.28 0.38
N LEU A 186 -8.99 3.23 1.17
CA LEU A 186 -8.08 2.82 2.24
C LEU A 186 -6.70 2.46 1.70
N MET A 187 -6.64 1.67 0.62
CA MET A 187 -5.36 1.27 0.02
C MET A 187 -4.52 2.47 -0.44
N HIS A 188 -5.14 3.46 -1.10
CA HIS A 188 -4.41 4.62 -1.63
C HIS A 188 -4.23 5.75 -0.62
N LYS A 189 -4.95 5.73 0.50
CA LYS A 189 -4.89 6.77 1.54
C LYS A 189 -4.06 6.39 2.76
N HIS A 190 -3.89 5.10 3.04
CA HIS A 190 -3.30 4.61 4.29
C HIS A 190 -2.20 3.58 4.10
N CYS A 191 -2.15 2.84 2.98
CA CYS A 191 -1.10 1.85 2.77
C CYS A 191 0.13 2.44 2.09
N THR A 192 1.32 2.06 2.55
CA THR A 192 2.56 2.27 1.79
C THR A 192 2.64 1.32 0.59
N VAL A 193 3.57 1.58 -0.34
CA VAL A 193 3.79 0.70 -1.50
C VAL A 193 4.19 -0.70 -1.08
N GLU A 194 5.06 -0.81 -0.08
CA GLU A 194 5.52 -2.08 0.47
C GLU A 194 4.35 -2.83 1.12
N GLN A 195 3.46 -2.14 1.84
CA GLN A 195 2.26 -2.75 2.38
C GLN A 195 1.32 -3.29 1.29
N ILE A 196 1.13 -2.53 0.20
CA ILE A 196 0.35 -2.99 -0.96
C ILE A 196 0.99 -4.22 -1.60
N ALA A 197 2.32 -4.26 -1.74
CA ALA A 197 3.05 -5.38 -2.33
C ALA A 197 2.91 -6.70 -1.53
N LEU A 198 2.66 -6.62 -0.22
CA LEU A 198 2.45 -7.79 0.64
C LEU A 198 1.05 -8.42 0.53
N LEU A 199 0.04 -7.65 0.10
CA LEU A 199 -1.36 -8.09 0.12
C LEU A 199 -1.63 -9.37 -0.71
N PRO A 200 -1.06 -9.56 -1.91
CA PRO A 200 -1.19 -10.82 -2.64
C PRO A 200 -0.73 -12.06 -1.88
N SER A 201 0.34 -11.93 -1.08
CA SER A 201 0.86 -13.01 -0.24
C SER A 201 0.00 -13.21 1.01
N LEU A 202 -0.48 -12.14 1.62
CA LEU A 202 -1.45 -12.21 2.74
C LEU A 202 -2.76 -12.90 2.32
N ILE A 203 -3.29 -12.61 1.13
CA ILE A 203 -4.47 -13.28 0.58
C ILE A 203 -4.20 -14.78 0.37
N HIS A 204 -3.04 -15.11 -0.23
CA HIS A 204 -2.70 -16.50 -0.55
C HIS A 204 -2.47 -17.38 0.68
N PHE A 205 -1.70 -16.90 1.66
CA PHE A 205 -1.39 -17.68 2.87
C PHE A 205 -2.50 -17.62 3.93
N ARG A 206 -3.64 -16.97 3.65
CA ARG A 206 -4.81 -17.01 4.52
C ARG A 206 -5.26 -18.46 4.71
N TYR A 207 -5.64 -18.79 5.95
CA TYR A 207 -6.15 -20.12 6.30
C TYR A 207 -7.31 -20.00 7.31
N PRO A 208 -8.38 -20.80 7.18
CA PRO A 208 -8.71 -21.65 6.03
C PRO A 208 -9.26 -20.81 4.87
N THR A 209 -8.97 -21.18 3.64
CA THR A 209 -9.56 -20.58 2.43
C THR A 209 -9.42 -21.51 1.24
N THR A 210 -10.32 -21.41 0.27
CA THR A 210 -10.25 -22.18 -0.98
C THR A 210 -9.42 -21.46 -2.04
N ASP A 211 -9.00 -22.19 -3.07
CA ASP A 211 -8.34 -21.59 -4.24
C ASP A 211 -9.25 -20.59 -4.97
N GLU A 212 -10.55 -20.89 -5.07
CA GLU A 212 -11.56 -20.01 -5.68
C GLU A 212 -11.69 -18.67 -4.95
N GLU A 213 -11.69 -18.71 -3.62
CA GLU A 213 -11.67 -17.52 -2.76
C GLU A 213 -10.42 -16.68 -3.01
N ARG A 214 -9.23 -17.31 -2.91
CA ARG A 214 -7.94 -16.65 -3.12
C ARG A 214 -7.87 -15.96 -4.49
N ARG A 215 -8.29 -16.64 -5.56
CA ARG A 215 -8.26 -16.09 -6.93
C ARG A 215 -9.20 -14.90 -7.07
N SER A 216 -10.40 -14.96 -6.50
CA SER A 216 -11.39 -13.87 -6.56
C SER A 216 -10.94 -12.64 -5.76
N GLU A 217 -10.44 -12.86 -4.55
CA GLU A 217 -9.89 -11.81 -3.67
C GLU A 217 -8.68 -11.12 -4.32
N LEU A 218 -7.77 -11.91 -4.92
CA LEU A 218 -6.62 -11.40 -5.65
C LEU A 218 -7.03 -10.60 -6.90
N ALA A 219 -8.06 -11.04 -7.63
CA ALA A 219 -8.58 -10.31 -8.77
C ALA A 219 -9.18 -8.95 -8.38
N ILE A 220 -9.95 -8.88 -7.28
CA ILE A 220 -10.40 -7.60 -6.70
C ILE A 220 -9.22 -6.71 -6.34
N PHE A 221 -8.23 -7.26 -5.63
CA PHE A 221 -7.03 -6.51 -5.26
C PHE A 221 -6.29 -5.95 -6.48
N ASN A 222 -6.06 -6.79 -7.50
CA ASN A 222 -5.36 -6.40 -8.73
C ASN A 222 -6.13 -5.32 -9.48
N TRP A 223 -7.45 -5.44 -9.61
CA TRP A 223 -8.26 -4.41 -10.25
C TRP A 223 -8.10 -3.05 -9.56
N LEU A 224 -8.20 -3.02 -8.23
CA LEU A 224 -8.11 -1.78 -7.44
C LEU A 224 -6.72 -1.13 -7.43
N THR A 225 -5.66 -1.90 -7.66
CA THR A 225 -4.27 -1.42 -7.58
C THR A 225 -3.59 -1.23 -8.95
N GLN A 226 -3.98 -2.01 -9.96
CA GLN A 226 -3.39 -1.96 -11.31
C GLN A 226 -4.22 -1.13 -12.30
N GLN A 227 -5.52 -0.95 -12.05
CA GLN A 227 -6.43 -0.17 -12.91
C GLN A 227 -6.93 1.10 -12.20
N VAL A 228 -6.02 1.86 -11.56
CA VAL A 228 -6.37 2.98 -10.67
C VAL A 228 -7.27 4.03 -11.34
N SER A 229 -6.92 4.50 -12.54
CA SER A 229 -7.74 5.46 -13.31
C SER A 229 -9.11 4.88 -13.68
N GLY A 230 -9.13 3.62 -14.13
CA GLY A 230 -10.37 2.93 -14.48
C GLY A 230 -11.30 2.77 -13.28
N CYS A 231 -10.76 2.40 -12.13
CA CYS A 231 -11.51 2.29 -10.87
C CYS A 231 -12.10 3.63 -10.44
N ALA A 232 -11.28 4.70 -10.42
CA ALA A 232 -11.75 6.02 -10.03
C ALA A 232 -12.89 6.49 -10.95
N GLN A 233 -12.72 6.32 -12.27
CA GLN A 233 -13.73 6.70 -13.26
C GLN A 233 -15.01 5.88 -13.11
N PHE A 234 -14.88 4.57 -12.87
CA PHE A 234 -16.00 3.68 -12.63
C PHE A 234 -16.81 4.12 -11.39
N PHE A 235 -16.14 4.36 -10.27
CA PHE A 235 -16.81 4.82 -9.04
C PHE A 235 -17.47 6.20 -9.21
N SER A 236 -16.89 7.09 -10.01
CA SER A 236 -17.45 8.41 -10.28
C SER A 236 -18.66 8.34 -11.21
N THR A 237 -18.64 7.44 -12.20
CA THR A 237 -19.77 7.18 -13.11
C THR A 237 -20.98 6.63 -12.37
N TYR A 238 -20.74 5.82 -11.34
CA TYR A 238 -21.77 5.12 -10.57
C TYR A 238 -21.90 5.65 -9.13
N ASP A 239 -21.61 6.93 -8.90
CA ASP A 239 -21.65 7.55 -7.58
C ASP A 239 -23.01 7.46 -6.88
N ARG A 240 -24.10 7.38 -7.66
CA ARG A 240 -25.48 7.18 -7.19
C ARG A 240 -25.66 5.91 -6.37
N PHE A 241 -24.85 4.88 -6.61
CA PHE A 241 -24.88 3.61 -5.87
C PHE A 241 -24.08 3.68 -4.56
N ILE A 242 -23.45 4.81 -4.23
CA ILE A 242 -22.73 4.98 -2.97
C ILE A 242 -23.70 5.37 -1.87
N ASN A 243 -23.98 4.41 -1.00
CA ASN A 243 -24.87 4.55 0.15
C ASN A 243 -24.08 4.43 1.46
N MET A 244 -24.10 5.48 2.28
CA MET A 244 -23.41 5.47 3.59
C MET A 244 -24.08 4.55 4.62
N ARG A 245 -25.31 4.08 4.35
CA ARG A 245 -26.03 3.11 5.19
C ARG A 245 -25.22 1.82 5.36
N SER A 246 -24.50 1.38 4.32
CA SER A 246 -23.69 0.16 4.31
C SER A 246 -22.71 0.07 5.49
N ILE A 247 -22.23 1.21 6.01
CA ILE A 247 -21.37 1.24 7.22
C ILE A 247 -22.04 0.56 8.41
N ARG A 248 -23.37 0.68 8.55
CA ARG A 248 -24.16 0.10 9.64
C ARG A 248 -24.64 -1.32 9.37
N GLU A 249 -24.59 -1.76 8.12
CA GLU A 249 -25.21 -3.02 7.69
C GLU A 249 -24.20 -4.11 7.40
N ILE A 250 -22.95 -3.71 7.12
CA ILE A 250 -21.87 -4.61 6.82
C ILE A 250 -20.89 -4.59 7.99
N ASP A 251 -20.82 -5.69 8.74
CA ASP A 251 -19.97 -5.84 9.93
C ASP A 251 -18.51 -5.42 9.66
N ALA A 252 -17.96 -5.81 8.51
CA ALA A 252 -16.58 -5.49 8.14
C ALA A 252 -16.31 -3.97 8.04
N LEU A 253 -17.32 -3.15 7.68
CA LEU A 253 -17.17 -1.69 7.56
C LEU A 253 -17.20 -0.97 8.93
N HIS A 254 -17.80 -1.57 9.95
CA HIS A 254 -17.87 -0.97 11.28
C HIS A 254 -16.47 -0.70 11.86
N HIS A 255 -15.52 -1.62 11.64
CA HIS A 255 -14.17 -1.55 12.18
C HIS A 255 -13.25 -0.52 11.51
N ILE A 256 -13.71 0.12 10.43
CA ILE A 256 -12.96 1.14 9.68
C ILE A 256 -13.67 2.50 9.63
N THR A 257 -14.78 2.66 10.36
CA THR A 257 -15.62 3.87 10.29
C THR A 257 -14.84 5.14 10.69
N ASP A 258 -13.91 5.00 11.62
CA ASP A 258 -12.99 6.05 12.08
C ASP A 258 -12.01 6.52 10.99
N LEU A 259 -11.81 5.70 9.95
CA LEU A 259 -10.90 5.97 8.84
C LEU A 259 -11.59 6.63 7.66
N LEU A 260 -12.93 6.64 7.65
CA LEU A 260 -13.70 7.16 6.53
C LEU A 260 -14.06 8.64 6.72
N PRO A 261 -14.06 9.42 5.62
CA PRO A 261 -14.63 10.75 5.62
C PRO A 261 -16.09 10.74 6.09
N THR A 262 -16.42 11.61 7.04
CA THR A 262 -17.78 11.70 7.57
C THR A 262 -18.73 12.33 6.55
N GLY A 263 -19.80 11.60 6.23
CA GLY A 263 -20.87 12.05 5.33
C GLY A 263 -20.59 11.81 3.85
N ARG A 264 -21.66 11.53 3.09
CA ARG A 264 -21.58 11.13 1.67
C ARG A 264 -20.79 12.11 0.80
N ARG A 265 -21.03 13.41 0.95
CA ARG A 265 -20.36 14.44 0.15
C ARG A 265 -18.83 14.43 0.33
N ASN A 266 -18.37 14.31 1.57
CA ASN A 266 -16.93 14.28 1.87
C ASN A 266 -16.31 12.97 1.39
N TYR A 267 -17.03 11.85 1.55
CA TYR A 267 -16.59 10.55 1.05
C TYR A 267 -16.42 10.55 -0.48
N LEU A 268 -17.43 11.05 -1.21
CA LEU A 268 -17.35 11.18 -2.67
C LEU A 268 -16.20 12.09 -3.10
N LYS A 269 -16.04 13.24 -2.44
CA LYS A 269 -14.91 14.16 -2.72
C LYS A 269 -13.56 13.48 -2.47
N ALA A 270 -13.42 12.72 -1.40
CA ALA A 270 -12.16 12.07 -1.04
C ALA A 270 -11.77 10.93 -2.00
N THR A 271 -12.74 10.39 -2.73
CA THR A 271 -12.60 9.27 -3.67
C THR A 271 -12.92 9.69 -5.11
N ASP A 272 -12.87 10.99 -5.39
CA ASP A 272 -13.16 11.57 -6.70
C ASP A 272 -12.01 11.31 -7.67
N THR A 273 -12.31 11.21 -8.98
CA THR A 273 -11.30 11.01 -10.02
C THR A 273 -10.28 12.13 -10.10
N ASN A 274 -10.66 13.35 -9.71
CA ASN A 274 -9.80 14.53 -9.79
C ASN A 274 -8.82 14.62 -8.62
N ARG A 275 -8.86 13.68 -7.67
CA ARG A 275 -7.88 13.61 -6.58
C ARG A 275 -6.51 13.29 -7.14
N TRP A 276 -5.53 14.15 -6.81
CA TRP A 276 -4.20 14.10 -7.43
C TRP A 276 -3.53 12.73 -7.32
N ILE A 277 -3.70 12.06 -6.16
CA ILE A 277 -3.00 10.81 -5.83
C ILE A 277 -3.37 9.67 -6.78
N TYR A 278 -4.62 9.57 -7.22
CA TYR A 278 -5.06 8.48 -8.10
C TYR A 278 -4.48 8.64 -9.50
N SER A 279 -4.55 9.86 -10.05
CA SER A 279 -3.93 10.16 -11.34
C SER A 279 -2.41 10.07 -11.28
N PHE A 280 -1.80 10.49 -10.18
CA PHE A 280 -0.36 10.36 -9.96
C PHE A 280 0.06 8.89 -9.98
N ILE A 281 -0.55 8.03 -9.16
CA ILE A 281 -0.21 6.60 -9.13
C ILE A 281 -0.42 5.96 -10.50
N ALA A 282 -1.52 6.25 -11.19
CA ALA A 282 -1.77 5.69 -12.52
C ALA A 282 -0.69 6.09 -13.53
N LYS A 283 -0.30 7.37 -13.57
CA LYS A 283 0.72 7.85 -14.52
C LYS A 283 2.13 7.38 -14.18
N PHE A 284 2.49 7.41 -12.90
CA PHE A 284 3.87 7.17 -12.48
C PHE A 284 4.20 5.69 -12.26
N ARG A 285 3.19 4.84 -12.03
CA ARG A 285 3.40 3.40 -11.78
C ARG A 285 2.85 2.49 -12.87
N CYS A 286 1.89 2.96 -13.67
CA CYS A 286 1.27 2.15 -14.73
C CYS A 286 1.64 2.60 -16.15
N GLU A 287 2.25 3.78 -16.35
CA GLU A 287 2.67 4.27 -17.67
C GLU A 287 4.22 4.31 -17.81
N PRO A 288 4.82 3.68 -18.84
CA PRO A 288 6.28 3.57 -19.00
C PRO A 288 7.03 4.88 -19.29
N LEU A 289 6.33 5.98 -19.56
CA LEU A 289 6.91 7.19 -20.13
C LEU A 289 7.53 8.14 -19.09
N PHE A 290 7.10 8.06 -17.83
CA PHE A 290 7.48 9.03 -16.79
C PHE A 290 8.79 8.69 -16.03
N GLU A 291 9.48 7.60 -16.40
CA GLU A 291 10.66 7.11 -15.68
C GLU A 291 11.96 7.90 -15.93
N LYS A 292 11.98 8.89 -16.84
CA LYS A 292 13.25 9.46 -17.36
C LYS A 292 13.50 10.96 -17.15
N ASP A 293 12.48 11.77 -16.83
CA ASP A 293 12.67 13.22 -16.61
C ASP A 293 11.98 13.71 -15.33
N ASN A 294 12.79 14.19 -14.37
CA ASN A 294 12.31 14.74 -13.12
C ASN A 294 11.60 16.09 -13.30
N GLU A 295 11.97 16.91 -14.29
CA GLU A 295 11.34 18.22 -14.50
C GLU A 295 9.90 18.04 -15.03
N GLU A 296 9.72 17.18 -16.04
CA GLU A 296 8.38 16.83 -16.60
C GLU A 296 7.49 16.16 -15.53
N ALA A 297 8.06 15.27 -14.72
CA ALA A 297 7.36 14.64 -13.61
C ALA A 297 6.84 15.66 -12.57
N ILE A 298 7.67 16.65 -12.22
CA ILE A 298 7.28 17.71 -11.28
C ILE A 298 6.20 18.59 -11.90
N GLU A 299 6.34 19.01 -13.16
CA GLU A 299 5.35 19.84 -13.84
C GLU A 299 3.98 19.16 -13.95
N GLU A 300 3.96 17.88 -14.32
CA GLU A 300 2.73 17.10 -14.38
C GLU A 300 2.11 16.95 -12.99
N THR A 301 2.92 16.70 -11.95
CA THR A 301 2.42 16.63 -10.57
C THR A 301 1.83 17.97 -10.13
N ILE A 302 2.46 19.10 -10.48
CA ILE A 302 1.90 20.44 -10.24
C ILE A 302 0.54 20.58 -10.92
N ARG A 303 0.40 20.12 -12.17
CA ARG A 303 -0.88 20.14 -12.90
C ARG A 303 -1.95 19.35 -12.16
N LEU A 304 -1.64 18.15 -11.67
CA LEU A 304 -2.55 17.32 -10.89
C LEU A 304 -2.98 18.00 -9.57
N LEU A 305 -2.04 18.60 -8.85
CA LEU A 305 -2.33 19.34 -7.61
C LEU A 305 -3.26 20.54 -7.87
N LYS A 306 -3.06 21.25 -8.99
CA LYS A 306 -3.95 22.36 -9.41
C LYS A 306 -5.36 21.88 -9.71
N VAL A 307 -5.50 20.76 -10.42
CA VAL A 307 -6.82 20.17 -10.72
C VAL A 307 -7.55 19.79 -9.43
N ASP A 308 -6.90 19.08 -8.51
CA ASP A 308 -7.51 18.71 -7.23
C ASP A 308 -7.90 19.95 -6.41
N PHE A 309 -7.00 20.93 -6.30
CA PHE A 309 -7.26 22.16 -5.55
C PHE A 309 -8.38 23.00 -6.18
N SER A 310 -8.54 23.01 -7.50
CA SER A 310 -9.58 23.79 -8.20
C SER A 310 -11.01 23.42 -7.79
N SER A 311 -11.19 22.23 -7.20
CA SER A 311 -12.46 21.81 -6.62
C SER A 311 -12.83 22.58 -5.34
N ASN A 312 -11.89 23.33 -4.76
CA ASN A 312 -12.12 24.22 -3.63
C ASN A 312 -12.56 25.59 -4.13
N ARG A 313 -13.66 26.11 -3.57
CA ARG A 313 -14.16 27.46 -3.90
C ARG A 313 -13.41 28.58 -3.18
N ASP A 314 -12.66 28.25 -2.13
CA ASP A 314 -11.93 29.19 -1.31
C ASP A 314 -10.42 29.06 -1.57
N ASN A 315 -9.82 30.17 -2.03
CA ASN A 315 -8.39 30.29 -2.34
C ASN A 315 -7.60 30.92 -1.17
N SER A 316 -8.14 30.98 0.04
CA SER A 316 -7.47 31.54 1.22
C SER A 316 -6.18 30.79 1.59
N LEU A 317 -5.26 31.47 2.28
CA LEU A 317 -4.00 30.87 2.74
C LEU A 317 -4.23 29.67 3.68
N SER A 318 -5.28 29.72 4.51
CA SER A 318 -5.67 28.59 5.35
C SER A 318 -6.03 27.35 4.53
N GLN A 319 -6.80 27.50 3.45
CA GLN A 319 -7.17 26.37 2.59
C GLN A 319 -5.96 25.82 1.81
N ILE A 320 -5.02 26.69 1.41
CA ILE A 320 -3.75 26.24 0.82
C ILE A 320 -2.96 25.40 1.82
N LEU A 321 -2.85 25.84 3.06
CA LEU A 321 -2.14 25.10 4.12
C LEU A 321 -2.84 23.79 4.46
N ASP A 322 -4.17 23.77 4.56
CA ASP A 322 -4.95 22.56 4.82
C ASP A 322 -4.77 21.54 3.68
N PHE A 323 -4.84 22.00 2.43
CA PHE A 323 -4.57 21.18 1.25
C PHE A 323 -3.14 20.65 1.26
N ALA A 324 -2.15 21.52 1.46
CA ALA A 324 -0.75 21.13 1.52
C ALA A 324 -0.46 20.12 2.63
N ASN A 325 -1.10 20.27 3.80
CA ASN A 325 -1.02 19.30 4.88
C ASN A 325 -1.62 17.94 4.47
N SER A 326 -2.75 17.93 3.76
CA SER A 326 -3.32 16.69 3.23
C SER A 326 -2.39 16.00 2.22
N VAL A 327 -1.74 16.76 1.33
CA VAL A 327 -0.78 16.22 0.35
C VAL A 327 0.44 15.67 1.07
N LYS A 328 1.02 16.43 2.01
CA LYS A 328 2.19 16.04 2.81
C LYS A 328 1.95 14.78 3.64
N ASN A 329 0.72 14.55 4.11
CA ASN A 329 0.38 13.30 4.80
C ASN A 329 0.33 12.10 3.85
N GLN A 330 -0.10 12.30 2.60
CA GLN A 330 -0.10 11.25 1.57
C GLN A 330 1.29 10.99 0.99
N GLU A 331 2.12 12.03 0.88
CA GLU A 331 3.52 11.95 0.44
C GLU A 331 4.32 10.93 1.27
N ARG A 332 4.03 10.81 2.58
CA ARG A 332 4.70 9.85 3.49
C ARG A 332 4.46 8.38 3.15
N LEU A 333 3.45 8.09 2.34
CA LEU A 333 3.12 6.72 1.90
C LEU A 333 3.86 6.34 0.62
N LEU A 334 4.50 7.32 -0.03
CA LEU A 334 5.18 7.14 -1.29
C LEU A 334 6.64 6.72 -1.07
N PRO A 335 7.25 5.96 -2.01
CA PRO A 335 8.67 5.69 -2.00
C PRO A 335 9.48 6.99 -2.09
N GLY A 336 10.71 6.98 -1.58
CA GLY A 336 11.50 8.20 -1.41
C GLY A 336 11.72 9.04 -2.67
N TRP A 337 11.72 8.44 -3.87
CA TRP A 337 11.85 9.20 -5.12
C TRP A 337 10.53 9.87 -5.54
N GLU A 338 9.39 9.17 -5.45
CA GLU A 338 8.06 9.73 -5.69
C GLU A 338 7.73 10.84 -4.69
N ALA A 339 8.06 10.61 -3.40
CA ALA A 339 7.90 11.59 -2.35
C ALA A 339 8.67 12.89 -2.65
N LYS A 340 9.89 12.79 -3.19
CA LYS A 340 10.68 13.98 -3.61
C LYS A 340 10.01 14.75 -4.74
N ILE A 341 9.44 14.07 -5.72
CA ILE A 341 8.69 14.70 -6.84
C ILE A 341 7.47 15.43 -6.28
N VAL A 342 6.67 14.75 -5.45
CA VAL A 342 5.48 15.34 -4.83
C VAL A 342 5.83 16.51 -3.92
N HIS A 343 6.92 16.41 -3.14
CA HIS A 343 7.41 17.49 -2.30
C HIS A 343 7.78 18.72 -3.11
N ALA A 344 8.59 18.56 -4.17
CA ALA A 344 9.01 19.63 -5.05
C ALA A 344 7.81 20.29 -5.75
N ALA A 345 6.88 19.47 -6.28
CA ALA A 345 5.65 19.94 -6.90
C ALA A 345 4.75 20.69 -5.91
N LEU A 346 4.58 20.18 -4.69
CA LEU A 346 3.80 20.84 -3.64
C LEU A 346 4.41 22.18 -3.24
N TYR A 347 5.74 22.24 -3.14
CA TYR A 347 6.47 23.47 -2.85
C TYR A 347 6.22 24.52 -3.94
N ALA A 348 6.42 24.16 -5.21
CA ALA A 348 6.19 25.04 -6.35
C ALA A 348 4.73 25.50 -6.44
N PHE A 349 3.77 24.58 -6.23
CA PHE A 349 2.34 24.87 -6.17
C PHE A 349 2.00 25.91 -5.09
N CYS A 350 2.52 25.73 -3.87
CA CYS A 350 2.27 26.65 -2.77
C CYS A 350 2.85 28.05 -3.03
N MET A 351 4.05 28.12 -3.62
CA MET A 351 4.66 29.40 -4.01
C MET A 351 3.85 30.12 -5.09
N GLU A 352 3.34 29.39 -6.09
CA GLU A 352 2.45 29.96 -7.11
C GLU A 352 1.13 30.47 -6.50
N LYS A 353 0.51 29.70 -5.61
CA LYS A 353 -0.73 30.15 -4.95
C LYS A 353 -0.51 31.33 -4.01
N TYR A 354 0.66 31.43 -3.40
CA TYR A 354 1.06 32.61 -2.67
C TYR A 354 1.11 33.82 -3.62
N THR A 355 1.80 33.74 -4.76
CA THR A 355 1.92 34.88 -5.69
C THR A 355 0.59 35.29 -6.33
N ASP A 356 -0.28 34.33 -6.66
CA ASP A 356 -1.64 34.57 -7.17
C ASP A 356 -2.49 35.43 -6.22
N GLN A 357 -2.42 35.19 -4.90
CA GLN A 357 -3.17 35.97 -3.91
C GLN A 357 -2.79 37.45 -3.93
N PHE A 358 -1.49 37.77 -4.08
CA PHE A 358 -1.04 39.16 -4.17
C PHE A 358 -1.41 39.83 -5.50
N ALA A 359 -1.53 39.06 -6.59
CA ALA A 359 -1.98 39.60 -7.87
C ALA A 359 -3.47 39.97 -7.82
N ALA A 360 -4.29 39.17 -7.12
CA ALA A 360 -5.72 39.39 -6.95
C ALA A 360 -6.05 40.53 -5.96
N ASP A 361 -5.24 40.72 -4.92
CA ASP A 361 -5.40 41.78 -3.90
C ASP A 361 -5.03 43.20 -4.39
N LYS A 362 -4.71 43.38 -5.68
CA LYS A 362 -4.43 44.70 -6.26
C LYS A 362 -5.69 45.58 -6.30
N HIS A 363 -6.00 46.25 -5.19
CA HIS A 363 -6.74 47.49 -5.25
C HIS A 363 -5.88 48.55 -5.97
N PRO A 364 -6.35 49.17 -7.06
CA PRO A 364 -5.54 50.04 -7.93
C PRO A 364 -5.23 51.43 -7.34
N LYS A 365 -5.25 51.61 -6.01
CA LYS A 365 -5.19 52.96 -5.39
C LYS A 365 -3.90 53.33 -4.66
N ASP A 366 -2.99 52.41 -4.35
CA ASP A 366 -1.78 52.74 -3.55
C ASP A 366 -0.47 52.27 -4.21
N THR A 367 -0.18 52.73 -5.43
CA THR A 367 1.01 52.33 -6.20
C THR A 367 2.34 52.92 -5.67
N PHE A 368 2.33 53.71 -4.59
CA PHE A 368 3.49 54.47 -4.10
C PHE A 368 3.78 54.31 -2.59
N SER A 369 3.46 53.16 -1.99
CA SER A 369 3.87 52.86 -0.60
C SER A 369 5.10 51.93 -0.54
N ALA A 370 5.98 52.13 0.44
CA ALA A 370 7.10 51.21 0.73
C ALA A 370 6.64 49.75 0.98
N ARG A 371 5.35 49.57 1.32
CA ARG A 371 4.68 48.28 1.47
C ARG A 371 4.58 47.51 0.14
N CYS A 372 4.31 48.18 -0.98
CA CYS A 372 4.29 47.57 -2.31
C CYS A 372 5.68 47.06 -2.74
N GLY A 373 6.75 47.79 -2.41
CA GLY A 373 8.12 47.36 -2.71
C GLY A 373 8.53 46.10 -1.93
N TRP A 374 8.12 46.01 -0.66
CA TRP A 374 8.39 44.83 0.17
C TRP A 374 7.57 43.61 -0.24
N GLU A 375 6.32 43.81 -0.64
CA GLU A 375 5.45 42.74 -1.15
C GLU A 375 5.94 42.21 -2.51
N LEU A 376 6.42 43.10 -3.40
CA LEU A 376 7.06 42.70 -4.65
C LEU A 376 8.31 41.83 -4.41
N LEU A 377 9.14 42.18 -3.43
CA LEU A 377 10.30 41.37 -3.04
C LEU A 377 9.90 39.98 -2.51
N LYS A 378 8.76 39.87 -1.80
CA LYS A 378 8.21 38.56 -1.38
C LYS A 378 7.73 37.73 -2.58
N CYS A 379 7.05 38.34 -3.54
CA CYS A 379 6.63 37.65 -4.75
C CYS A 379 7.83 37.19 -5.60
N ASN A 380 8.85 38.04 -5.75
CA ASN A 380 10.08 37.66 -6.45
C ASN A 380 10.82 36.51 -5.74
N ALA A 381 10.89 36.53 -4.40
CA ALA A 381 11.45 35.43 -3.62
C ALA A 381 10.66 34.13 -3.80
N ALA A 382 9.32 34.21 -3.80
CA ALA A 382 8.45 33.05 -4.02
C ALA A 382 8.61 32.47 -5.44
N GLU A 383 8.64 33.31 -6.49
CA GLU A 383 8.87 32.86 -7.87
C GLU A 383 10.25 32.22 -8.05
N LYS A 384 11.30 32.78 -7.45
CA LYS A 384 12.64 32.17 -7.49
C LYS A 384 12.68 30.81 -6.79
N ARG A 385 11.98 30.66 -5.66
CA ARG A 385 11.86 29.37 -4.96
C ARG A 385 10.98 28.37 -5.72
N LYS A 386 9.93 28.82 -6.40
CA LYS A 386 9.12 28.01 -7.32
C LYS A 386 9.99 27.42 -8.43
N LEU A 387 10.77 28.27 -9.11
CA LEU A 387 11.69 27.83 -10.16
C LEU A 387 12.75 26.86 -9.63
N ALA A 388 13.28 27.11 -8.44
CA ALA A 388 14.25 26.21 -7.81
C ALA A 388 13.66 24.83 -7.50
N ALA A 389 12.42 24.79 -7.00
CA ALA A 389 11.72 23.55 -6.72
C ALA A 389 11.35 22.79 -8.01
N ALA A 390 10.89 23.49 -9.05
CA ALA A 390 10.48 22.88 -10.32
C ALA A 390 11.65 22.35 -11.15
N SER A 391 12.77 23.07 -11.19
CA SER A 391 13.95 22.71 -11.99
C SER A 391 15.03 21.92 -11.22
N GLY A 392 14.85 21.74 -9.91
CA GLY A 392 15.86 21.14 -9.03
C GLY A 392 17.17 21.94 -8.92
N LYS A 393 17.25 23.16 -9.48
CA LYS A 393 18.46 23.98 -9.50
C LYS A 393 18.40 25.05 -8.42
N PRO A 394 19.44 25.22 -7.59
CA PRO A 394 19.42 26.24 -6.55
C PRO A 394 19.43 27.65 -7.17
N VAL A 395 18.39 28.43 -6.90
CA VAL A 395 18.29 29.83 -7.30
C VAL A 395 18.74 30.72 -6.14
N LYS A 396 19.74 31.58 -6.37
CA LYS A 396 20.22 32.52 -5.34
C LYS A 396 19.21 33.65 -5.13
N LEU A 397 18.78 33.83 -3.89
CA LEU A 397 18.01 34.99 -3.44
C LEU A 397 18.98 36.15 -3.15
N GLY A 398 18.61 37.36 -3.58
CA GLY A 398 19.30 38.58 -3.17
C GLY A 398 19.09 38.88 -1.68
N PHE A 399 19.91 39.76 -1.11
CA PHE A 399 19.86 40.09 0.33
C PHE A 399 18.45 40.47 0.82
N PHE A 400 17.79 41.39 0.11
CA PHE A 400 16.44 41.85 0.48
C PHE A 400 15.35 40.80 0.22
N GLU A 401 15.53 39.93 -0.79
CA GLU A 401 14.62 38.81 -1.05
C GLU A 401 14.71 37.75 0.05
N SER A 402 15.93 37.48 0.55
CA SER A 402 16.16 36.60 1.70
C SER A 402 15.52 37.16 2.97
N LEU A 403 15.64 38.46 3.22
CA LEU A 403 14.94 39.11 4.34
C LEU A 403 13.42 39.07 4.18
N ALA A 404 12.92 39.26 2.96
CA ALA A 404 11.49 39.22 2.65
C ALA A 404 10.90 37.81 2.81
N ALA A 405 11.63 36.77 2.40
CA ALA A 405 11.27 35.37 2.58
C ALA A 405 11.18 34.98 4.06
N ASN A 406 11.99 35.60 4.91
CA ASN A 406 12.03 35.36 6.35
C ASN A 406 10.98 36.16 7.16
N GLN A 407 9.94 36.68 6.53
CA GLN A 407 8.92 37.48 7.21
C GLN A 407 7.47 37.13 6.83
N GLY A 408 6.58 37.22 7.83
CA GLY A 408 5.13 37.22 7.64
C GLY A 408 4.56 35.90 7.11
N ARG A 409 3.58 36.00 6.20
CA ARG A 409 2.86 34.85 5.64
C ARG A 409 3.76 33.92 4.81
N LEU A 410 4.72 34.48 4.05
CA LEU A 410 5.66 33.70 3.24
C LEU A 410 6.55 32.81 4.11
N LYS A 411 7.11 33.36 5.20
CA LYS A 411 7.90 32.57 6.15
C LYS A 411 7.08 31.42 6.76
N LYS A 412 5.85 31.68 7.21
CA LYS A 412 4.99 30.62 7.76
C LYS A 412 4.77 29.47 6.77
N LEU A 413 4.59 29.80 5.49
CA LEU A 413 4.42 28.81 4.43
C LEU A 413 5.71 28.02 4.18
N ILE A 414 6.86 28.71 4.13
CA ILE A 414 8.18 28.09 3.98
C ILE A 414 8.49 27.16 5.17
N ASP A 415 8.37 27.67 6.41
CA ASP A 415 8.61 26.92 7.63
C ASP A 415 7.72 25.65 7.66
N PHE A 416 6.45 25.75 7.24
CA PHE A 416 5.54 24.60 7.15
C PHE A 416 5.99 23.53 6.14
N LEU A 417 6.45 23.95 4.96
CA LEU A 417 6.93 23.04 3.92
C LEU A 417 8.24 22.37 4.34
N GLU A 418 9.16 23.12 4.95
CA GLU A 418 10.50 22.67 5.36
C GLU A 418 10.50 21.89 6.70
N ALA A 419 9.48 22.01 7.56
CA ALA A 419 9.46 21.40 8.90
C ALA A 419 9.60 19.86 8.98
N ASN A 420 9.64 19.13 7.86
CA ASN A 420 9.83 17.66 7.85
C ASN A 420 10.88 17.16 6.83
N SER A 421 11.67 18.03 6.19
CA SER A 421 12.69 17.60 5.23
C SER A 421 13.92 16.92 5.87
N ASP A 422 14.04 16.96 7.20
CA ASP A 422 15.18 16.40 7.96
C ASP A 422 15.16 14.87 8.17
N MET A 423 14.17 14.14 7.65
CA MET A 423 14.13 12.66 7.77
C MET A 423 14.87 11.91 6.64
N GLY A 424 15.58 12.63 5.75
CA GLY A 424 16.23 12.05 4.57
C GLY A 424 17.72 11.71 4.70
N ASP A 425 18.39 12.04 5.80
CA ASP A 425 19.86 11.99 5.89
C ASP A 425 20.41 11.18 7.09
N THR A 426 19.73 10.10 7.48
CA THR A 426 20.39 9.06 8.30
C THR A 426 21.01 8.01 7.38
N GLY A 427 22.24 8.26 6.96
CA GLY A 427 23.12 7.23 6.43
C GLY A 427 23.17 6.03 7.37
N ARG A 428 22.71 4.87 6.89
CA ARG A 428 23.16 3.59 7.45
C ARG A 428 24.30 3.10 6.59
N CYS A 429 25.51 3.44 6.99
CA CYS A 429 26.66 2.60 6.72
C CYS A 429 26.34 1.21 7.29
N ILE A 430 26.17 0.23 6.40
CA ILE A 430 26.22 -1.18 6.77
C ILE A 430 27.70 -1.48 7.00
N PRO A 431 28.15 -1.86 8.21
CA PRO A 431 29.50 -2.34 8.39
C PRO A 431 29.58 -3.72 7.74
N THR A 432 30.33 -3.82 6.66
CA THR A 432 30.80 -5.10 6.12
C THR A 432 31.74 -5.74 7.14
N ASN A 433 31.36 -6.90 7.66
CA ASN A 433 32.28 -7.95 8.09
C ASN A 433 31.73 -9.29 7.62
#